data_AF-A0A7M1B1B6-F1
#
_entry.id   AF-A0A7M1B1B6-F1
#
_cell.length_a   1.000
_cell.length_b   1.000
_cell.length_c   1.000
_cell.angle_alpha   90.00
_cell.angle_beta   90.00
_cell.angle_gamma   90.00
#
_symmetry.space_group_name_H-M   'P 1'
#
loop_
_entity.id
_entity.type
_entity.pdbx_description
1 polymer ?
#
loop_
_entity_poly.entity_id
_entity_poly.type
_entity_poly.pdbx_seq_one_letter_code
_entity_poly.pdbx_strand_id
1 'polypeptide(L)' 'MEANLIMEGVKFMFLGMGTVFVFLIIMILSVNLMSLIIHKFFPEPQAAEETVSGNATQQQQDKKKIIAAITAAIAHHKQG' A
#
# COMPACT_ATOMS: atom_id res chain seq x y z
N MET A 1 -19.82 -32.40 -39.55
CA MET A 1 -18.39 -32.54 -39.16
C MET A 1 -17.78 -31.20 -38.76
N GLU A 2 -18.13 -30.09 -39.41
CA GLU A 2 -17.54 -28.75 -39.16
C GLU A 2 -17.86 -28.14 -37.79
N ALA A 3 -19.08 -28.32 -37.28
CA ALA A 3 -19.48 -27.80 -35.96
C ALA A 3 -18.64 -28.38 -34.80
N ASN A 4 -18.08 -29.59 -34.96
CA ASN A 4 -17.19 -30.17 -33.96
C ASN A 4 -15.86 -29.42 -33.88
N LEU A 5 -15.27 -29.03 -35.02
CA LEU A 5 -13.99 -28.30 -35.05
C LEU A 5 -14.11 -26.91 -34.42
N ILE A 6 -15.21 -26.20 -34.70
CA ILE A 6 -15.47 -24.89 -34.08
C ILE A 6 -15.66 -25.07 -32.56
N MET A 7 -16.42 -26.07 -32.14
CA MET A 7 -16.63 -26.38 -30.71
C MET A 7 -15.31 -26.76 -30.02
N GLU A 8 -14.42 -27.51 -30.70
CA GLU A 8 -13.10 -27.86 -30.20
C GLU A 8 -12.20 -26.63 -30.09
N GLY A 9 -12.19 -25.76 -31.11
CA GLY A 9 -11.45 -24.50 -31.09
C GLY A 9 -11.85 -23.60 -29.94
N VAL A 10 -13.15 -23.49 -29.65
CA VAL A 10 -13.66 -22.72 -28.49
C VAL A 10 -13.19 -23.34 -27.17
N LYS A 11 -13.18 -24.67 -27.05
CA LYS A 11 -12.65 -25.36 -25.86
C LYS A 11 -11.16 -25.06 -25.66
N PHE A 12 -10.36 -25.10 -26.73
CA PHE A 12 -8.94 -24.77 -26.65
C PHE A 12 -8.69 -23.29 -26.32
N MET A 13 -9.51 -22.37 -26.86
CA MET A 13 -9.45 -20.96 -26.50
C MET A 13 -9.71 -20.75 -25.01
N PHE A 14 -10.77 -21.37 -24.46
CA PHE A 14 -11.05 -21.31 -23.03
C PHE A 14 -9.94 -21.95 -22.19
N LEU A 15 -9.39 -23.08 -22.63
CA LEU A 15 -8.30 -23.76 -21.94
C LEU A 15 -7.02 -22.89 -21.90
N GLY A 16 -6.66 -22.29 -23.04
CA GLY A 16 -5.50 -21.41 -23.15
C GLY A 16 -5.67 -20.13 -22.33
N MET A 17 -6.79 -19.42 -22.52
CA MET A 17 -7.09 -18.19 -21.78
C MET A 17 -7.22 -18.44 -20.28
N GLY A 18 -7.85 -19.54 -19.88
CA GLY A 18 -7.98 -19.93 -18.47
C GLY A 18 -6.64 -20.26 -17.82
N THR A 19 -5.77 -20.99 -18.51
CA THR A 19 -4.43 -21.33 -18.01
C THR A 19 -3.58 -20.07 -17.80
N VAL A 20 -3.59 -19.15 -18.77
CA VAL A 20 -2.89 -17.86 -18.64
C VAL A 20 -3.47 -17.04 -17.49
N PHE A 21 -4.79 -16.99 -17.35
CA PHE A 21 -5.43 -16.26 -16.25
C PHE A 21 -5.03 -16.80 -14.88
N VAL A 22 -5.03 -18.13 -14.69
CA VAL A 22 -4.58 -18.78 -13.45
C VAL A 22 -3.09 -18.48 -13.20
N PHE A 23 -2.25 -18.55 -14.24
CA PHE A 23 -0.84 -18.22 -14.13
C PHE A 23 -0.62 -16.77 -13.66
N LEU A 24 -1.36 -15.81 -14.22
CA LEU A 24 -1.28 -14.41 -13.80
C LEU A 24 -1.75 -14.21 -12.35
N ILE A 25 -2.80 -14.91 -11.91
CA ILE A 25 -3.22 -14.89 -10.50
C ILE A 25 -2.09 -15.35 -9.59
N ILE A 26 -1.45 -16.48 -9.91
CA ILE A 26 -0.31 -17.00 -9.14
C ILE A 26 0.85 -16.00 -9.14
N MET A 27 1.13 -15.35 -10.27
CA MET A 27 2.15 -14.32 -10.37
C MET A 27 1.84 -13.12 -9.47
N ILE A 28 0.60 -12.62 -9.48
CA ILE A 28 0.15 -11.52 -8.63
C ILE A 28 0.29 -11.91 -7.15
N LEU A 29 -0.13 -13.12 -6.77
CA LEU A 29 0.02 -13.62 -5.41
C LEU A 29 1.49 -13.69 -4.98
N SER A 30 2.37 -14.12 -5.88
CA SER A 30 3.82 -14.18 -5.62
C SER A 30 4.41 -12.79 -5.38
N VAL A 31 4.03 -11.81 -6.19
CA VAL A 31 4.46 -10.40 -6.01
C VAL A 31 3.91 -9.83 -4.69
N ASN A 32 2.65 -10.11 -4.34
CA ASN A 32 2.06 -9.68 -3.08
C ASN A 32 2.75 -10.33 -1.87
N LEU A 33 3.08 -11.62 -1.97
CA LEU A 33 3.82 -12.32 -0.93
C LEU A 33 5.21 -11.72 -0.74
N MET A 34 5.89 -11.41 -1.85
CA MET A 34 7.16 -10.69 -1.81
C MET A 34 7.01 -9.32 -1.15
N SER A 35 5.96 -8.56 -1.47
CA SER A 35 5.64 -7.28 -0.82
C SER A 35 5.45 -7.42 0.69
N LEU A 36 4.75 -8.46 1.15
CA LEU A 36 4.53 -8.73 2.57
C LEU A 36 5.83 -9.11 3.28
N ILE A 37 6.64 -9.97 2.65
CA ILE A 37 7.95 -10.39 3.17
C ILE A 37 8.87 -9.17 3.28
N ILE A 38 8.94 -8.33 2.25
CA ILE A 38 9.76 -7.11 2.26
C ILE A 38 9.29 -6.18 3.38
N HIS A 39 8.01 -5.84 3.47
CA HIS A 39 7.51 -4.97 4.56
C HIS A 39 7.76 -5.52 5.96
N LYS A 40 7.74 -6.85 6.12
CA LYS A 40 7.93 -7.50 7.43
C LYS A 40 9.40 -7.63 7.83
N PHE A 41 10.29 -7.97 6.90
CA PHE A 41 11.71 -8.26 7.19
C PHE A 41 12.64 -7.08 6.92
N PHE A 42 12.27 -6.21 5.98
CA PHE A 42 12.91 -4.92 5.72
C PHE A 42 11.83 -3.84 5.83
N PRO A 43 11.35 -3.54 7.05
CA PRO A 43 10.58 -2.34 7.25
C PRO A 43 11.47 -1.18 6.82
N GLU A 44 11.22 -0.66 5.62
CA GLU A 44 11.76 0.63 5.24
C GLU A 44 11.32 1.59 6.35
N PRO A 45 12.21 2.46 6.85
CA PRO A 45 11.79 3.64 7.57
C PRO A 45 10.94 4.43 6.57
N GLN A 46 9.65 4.12 6.48
CA GLN A 46 8.67 4.96 5.84
C GLN A 46 8.87 6.30 6.53
N ALA A 47 9.36 7.30 5.79
CA ALA A 47 9.00 8.66 6.09
C ALA A 47 7.49 8.61 6.25
N ALA A 48 7.01 8.78 7.47
CA ALA A 48 5.68 8.41 7.88
C ALA A 48 4.66 9.00 6.92
N GLU A 49 4.15 8.20 5.98
CA GLU A 49 2.81 8.42 5.50
C GLU A 49 1.93 7.92 6.64
N GLU A 50 1.56 8.88 7.48
CA GLU A 50 0.71 8.69 8.63
C GLU A 50 -0.54 7.93 8.20
N THR A 51 -0.53 6.63 8.48
CA THR A 51 -1.75 5.82 8.45
C THR A 51 -2.63 6.38 9.56
N VAL A 52 -3.70 7.01 9.12
CA VAL A 52 -4.72 7.70 9.92
C VAL A 52 -5.45 6.67 10.79
N SER A 53 -4.82 6.27 11.89
CA SER A 53 -5.48 5.54 12.97
C SER A 53 -4.76 5.71 14.33
N GLY A 54 -3.53 6.22 14.37
CA GLY A 54 -2.82 6.63 15.61
C GLY A 54 -2.78 8.15 15.86
N ASN A 55 -3.22 8.96 14.89
CA ASN A 55 -2.94 10.39 14.80
C ASN A 55 -3.57 11.29 15.86
N ALA A 56 -4.59 10.84 16.62
CA ALA A 56 -5.26 11.72 17.58
C ALA A 56 -4.32 12.16 18.73
N THR A 57 -3.48 11.25 19.23
CA THR A 57 -2.56 11.54 20.33
C THR A 57 -1.31 12.27 19.85
N GLN A 58 -0.81 11.93 18.66
CA GLN A 58 0.36 12.56 18.05
C GLN A 58 0.06 14.00 17.59
N GLN A 59 -1.09 14.23 16.92
CA GLN A 59 -1.52 15.59 16.57
C GLN A 59 -1.73 16.47 17.80
N GLN A 60 -2.26 15.93 18.90
CA GLN A 60 -2.42 16.69 20.15
C GLN A 60 -1.06 17.12 20.71
N GLN A 61 -0.07 16.21 20.66
CA GLN A 61 1.28 16.48 21.13
C GLN A 61 2.02 17.49 20.23
N ASP A 62 1.84 17.42 18.92
CA ASP A 62 2.44 18.37 17.97
C ASP A 62 1.81 19.76 18.07
N LYS A 63 0.49 19.84 18.22
CA LYS A 63 -0.19 21.11 18.52
C LYS A 63 0.33 21.73 19.82
N LYS A 64 0.55 20.93 20.86
CA LYS A 64 1.12 21.42 22.13
C LYS A 64 2.56 21.92 21.97
N LYS A 65 3.38 21.26 21.14
CA LYS A 65 4.75 21.69 20.82
C LYS A 65 4.77 23.00 20.03
N ILE A 66 3.89 23.15 19.04
CA ILE A 66 3.77 24.36 18.23
C ILE A 66 3.35 25.55 19.11
N ILE A 67 2.35 25.37 19.99
CA ILE A 67 1.89 26.42 20.91
C ILE A 67 3.01 26.83 21.89
N ALA A 68 3.78 25.87 22.40
CA ALA A 68 4.92 26.15 23.28
C ALA A 68 6.01 26.95 22.55
N ALA A 69 6.33 26.60 21.29
CA ALA A 69 7.31 27.31 20.49
C ALA A 69 6.88 28.75 20.19
N ILE A 70 5.61 28.97 19.82
CA ILE A 70 5.05 30.32 19.60
C ILE A 70 5.08 31.13 20.89
N THR A 71 4.71 30.54 22.02
CA THR A 71 4.72 31.21 23.32
C THR A 71 6.15 31.60 23.73
N ALA A 72 7.11 30.71 23.52
CA ALA A 72 8.53 30.99 23.78
C ALA A 72 9.06 32.12 22.87
N ALA A 73 8.70 32.12 21.59
CA ALA A 73 9.09 33.18 20.67
C ALA A 73 8.51 34.56 21.07
N ILE A 74 7.25 34.61 21.49
CA ILE A 74 6.61 35.85 21.97
C ILE A 74 7.23 36.30 23.30
N ALA A 75 7.48 35.38 24.23
CA ALA A 75 8.14 35.70 25.50
C ALA A 75 9.56 36.24 25.28
N HIS A 76 10.32 35.63 24.37
CA HIS A 76 11.66 36.07 24.01
C HIS A 76 11.65 37.45 23.31
N HIS A 77 10.65 37.73 22.48
CA HIS A 77 10.50 39.03 21.83
C HIS A 77 10.10 40.16 22.81
N LYS A 78 9.40 39.84 23.90
CA LYS A 78 9.03 40.82 24.94
C LYS A 78 10.12 41.06 26.00
N GLN A 79 11.17 40.24 26.02
CA GLN A 79 12.28 40.33 26.98
C GLN A 79 13.56 40.95 26.38
N GLY A 80 13.55 41.28 25.07
CA GLY A 80 14.50 42.18 24.42
C GLY A 80 13.91 43.56 24.20
#